data_AF-A0A0S2T9Y5-F1
#
_entry.id   AF-A0A0S2T9Y5-F1
#
_cell.length_a   1.000
_cell.length_b   1.000
_cell.length_c   1.000
_cell.angle_alpha   90.00
_cell.angle_beta   90.00
_cell.angle_gamma   90.00
#
_symmetry.space_group_name_H-M   'P 1'
#
loop_
_entity.id
_entity.type
_entity.pdbx_description
1 polymer ?
#
loop_
_entity_poly.entity_id
_entity_poly.type
_entity_poly.pdbx_seq_one_letter_code
_entity_poly.pdbx_strand_id
1 'polypeptide(L)'
;MVLLQAATAHADSMRCGNLLVLSGDRQARVLERCGDPDTIESSQRFLRRDSPFSKDKVIHEVNTERWYYDFGGGSLPKVLTFENGILTRIDIAAGH
;
A
#
# COMPACT_ATOMS: atom_id res chain seq x y z
N MET A 1 4.14 27.39 -29.44
CA MET A 1 4.46 25.95 -29.37
C MET A 1 4.27 25.52 -27.92
N VAL A 2 3.12 24.91 -27.59
CA VAL A 2 2.80 24.46 -26.23
C VAL A 2 3.28 23.01 -26.09
N LEU A 3 4.24 22.76 -25.19
CA LEU A 3 4.63 21.40 -24.84
C LEU A 3 3.67 20.86 -23.77
N LEU A 4 2.87 19.87 -24.15
CA LEU A 4 2.03 19.11 -23.23
C LEU A 4 2.91 18.11 -22.49
N GLN A 5 3.26 18.39 -21.24
CA GLN A 5 4.02 17.46 -20.41
C GLN A 5 3.09 16.32 -19.97
N ALA A 6 3.36 15.11 -20.45
CA ALA A 6 2.70 13.90 -19.95
C ALA A 6 3.23 13.59 -18.54
N ALA A 7 2.35 13.56 -17.55
CA ALA A 7 2.69 13.11 -16.21
C ALA A 7 2.90 11.59 -16.23
N THR A 8 4.10 11.13 -15.87
CA THR A 8 4.39 9.71 -15.68
C THR A 8 3.80 9.26 -14.34
N ALA A 9 2.65 8.58 -14.38
CA ALA A 9 2.12 7.89 -13.21
C ALA A 9 2.98 6.65 -12.93
N HIS A 10 3.80 6.68 -11.88
CA HIS A 10 4.52 5.50 -11.41
C HIS A 10 3.56 4.63 -10.60
N ALA A 11 3.06 3.56 -11.23
CA ALA A 11 2.40 2.48 -10.51
C ALA A 11 3.48 1.52 -9.99
N ASP A 12 3.50 1.27 -8.68
CA ASP A 12 4.33 0.21 -8.14
C ASP A 12 3.69 -1.14 -8.49
N SER A 13 4.52 -2.16 -8.73
CA SER A 13 4.05 -3.47 -9.16
C SER A 13 4.82 -4.59 -8.48
N MET A 14 4.10 -5.65 -8.13
CA MET A 14 4.67 -6.86 -7.57
C MET A 14 4.16 -8.10 -8.30
N ARG A 15 5.07 -9.06 -8.50
CA ARG A 15 4.75 -10.37 -9.06
C ARG A 15 4.49 -11.37 -7.93
N CYS A 16 3.39 -12.10 -8.09
CA CYS A 16 3.02 -13.23 -7.26
C CYS A 16 2.92 -14.46 -8.17
N GLY A 17 4.02 -15.22 -8.26
CA GLY A 17 4.18 -16.25 -9.29
C GLY A 17 4.06 -15.67 -10.69
N ASN A 18 3.01 -16.08 -11.43
CA ASN A 18 2.75 -15.61 -12.79
C ASN A 18 1.76 -14.44 -12.86
N LEU A 19 1.27 -13.96 -11.71
CA LEU A 19 0.28 -12.90 -11.59
C LEU A 19 0.93 -11.60 -11.13
N LEU A 20 0.29 -10.47 -11.44
CA LEU A 20 0.76 -9.14 -11.06
C LEU A 20 -0.29 -8.44 -10.20
N VAL A 21 0.17 -7.71 -9.19
CA VAL A 21 -0.61 -6.73 -8.42
C VAL A 21 0.05 -5.36 -8.54
N LEU A 22 -0.76 -4.31 -8.48
CA LEU A 22 -0.36 -2.94 -8.71
C LEU A 22 -0.88 -2.04 -7.58
N SER A 23 -0.19 -0.94 -7.32
CA SER A 23 -0.78 0.12 -6.49
C SER A 23 -2.14 0.58 -7.07
N GLY A 24 -3.13 0.73 -6.18
CA GLY A 24 -4.54 0.94 -6.51
C GLY A 24 -5.40 -0.33 -6.43
N ASP A 25 -4.79 -1.52 -6.34
CA ASP A 25 -5.55 -2.76 -6.21
C ASP A 25 -6.23 -2.91 -4.85
N ARG A 26 -7.41 -3.53 -4.85
CA ARG A 26 -8.12 -3.87 -3.60
C ARG A 26 -7.50 -5.09 -2.95
N GLN A 27 -7.57 -5.18 -1.62
CA GLN A 27 -7.13 -6.36 -0.86
C GLN A 27 -7.65 -7.68 -1.42
N ALA A 28 -8.94 -7.75 -1.79
CA ALA A 28 -9.53 -8.95 -2.40
C ALA A 28 -8.78 -9.38 -3.67
N ARG A 29 -8.45 -8.44 -4.55
CA ARG A 29 -7.66 -8.74 -5.76
C ARG A 29 -6.27 -9.22 -5.39
N VAL A 30 -5.64 -8.64 -4.37
CA VAL A 30 -4.32 -9.10 -3.92
C VAL A 30 -4.39 -10.52 -3.38
N LEU A 31 -5.39 -10.85 -2.54
CA LEU A 31 -5.61 -12.21 -2.04
C LEU A 31 -5.85 -13.21 -3.18
N GLU A 32 -6.68 -12.84 -4.16
CA GLU A 32 -6.93 -13.70 -5.33
C GLU A 32 -5.68 -13.95 -6.17
N ARG A 33 -4.74 -13.01 -6.22
CA ARG A 33 -3.54 -13.08 -7.06
C ARG A 33 -2.31 -13.64 -6.34
N CYS A 34 -2.18 -13.36 -5.06
CA CYS A 34 -1.00 -13.65 -4.26
C CYS A 34 -1.23 -14.70 -3.17
N GLY A 35 -2.50 -15.01 -2.86
CA GLY A 35 -2.85 -15.82 -1.70
C GLY A 35 -2.80 -15.03 -0.40
N ASP A 36 -2.95 -15.76 0.70
CA ASP A 36 -2.82 -15.23 2.05
C ASP A 36 -1.40 -14.70 2.32
N PRO A 37 -1.27 -13.53 2.98
CA PRO A 37 0.01 -13.06 3.49
C PRO A 37 0.47 -13.89 4.69
N ASP A 38 1.77 -13.92 4.92
CA ASP A 38 2.38 -14.59 6.08
C ASP A 38 2.01 -13.87 7.39
N THR A 39 2.12 -12.55 7.38
CA THR A 39 1.84 -11.71 8.54
C THR A 39 1.02 -10.49 8.14
N ILE A 40 0.03 -10.13 8.95
CA ILE A 40 -0.79 -8.93 8.79
C ILE A 40 -0.60 -8.03 10.01
N GLU A 41 -0.09 -6.83 9.79
CA GLU A 41 -0.03 -5.76 10.80
C GLU A 41 -1.07 -4.68 10.49
N SER A 42 -2.16 -4.66 11.24
CA SER A 42 -3.16 -3.59 11.17
C SER A 42 -2.83 -2.45 12.14
N SER A 43 -2.93 -1.21 11.68
CA SER A 43 -2.71 0.00 12.47
C SER A 43 -3.72 1.07 12.11
N GLN A 44 -4.47 1.57 13.09
CA GLN A 44 -5.35 2.73 12.91
C GLN A 44 -4.56 4.00 13.20
N ARG A 45 -4.43 4.89 12.22
CA ARG A 45 -3.83 6.21 12.40
C ARG A 45 -4.91 7.27 12.41
N PHE A 46 -4.98 8.01 13.51
CA PHE A 46 -5.81 9.21 13.62
C PHE A 46 -4.98 10.42 13.18
N LEU A 47 -5.13 10.86 11.93
CA LEU A 47 -4.51 12.09 11.47
C LEU A 47 -5.29 13.26 12.04
N ARG A 48 -4.72 13.89 13.07
CA ARG A 48 -5.22 15.14 13.63
C ARG A 48 -4.73 16.28 12.74
N ARG A 49 -5.63 16.93 12.01
CA ARG A 49 -5.32 18.19 11.33
C ARG A 49 -5.78 19.34 12.21
N ASP A 50 -4.81 20.07 12.77
CA ASP A 50 -5.09 21.35 13.40
C ASP A 50 -5.42 22.36 12.29
N SER A 51 -6.66 22.86 12.30
CA SER A 51 -7.10 23.91 11.38
C SER A 51 -6.90 25.26 12.08
N PRO A 52 -6.04 26.17 11.58
CA PRO A 52 -5.89 27.49 12.18
C PRO A 52 -7.16 28.35 12.07
N PHE A 53 -8.13 27.95 11.23
CA PHE A 53 -9.36 28.69 10.96
C PHE A 53 -10.62 28.06 11.60
N SER A 54 -10.50 26.95 12.32
CA SER A 54 -11.65 26.27 12.93
C SER A 54 -11.27 25.67 14.28
N LYS A 55 -12.16 25.80 15.28
CA LYS A 55 -11.97 25.13 16.59
C LYS A 55 -12.21 23.61 16.48
N ASP A 56 -12.84 23.21 15.38
CA ASP A 56 -13.11 21.83 15.02
C ASP A 56 -11.84 21.09 14.63
N LYS A 57 -11.60 20.03 15.37
CA LYS A 57 -10.46 19.15 15.22
C LYS A 57 -10.87 18.04 14.25
N VAL A 58 -10.42 18.14 13.00
CA VAL A 58 -10.69 17.09 12.00
C VAL A 58 -9.79 15.90 12.30
N ILE A 59 -10.40 14.78 12.69
CA ILE A 59 -9.72 13.51 12.88
C ILE A 59 -10.03 12.65 11.66
N HIS A 60 -9.01 12.40 10.83
CA HIS A 60 -9.13 11.38 9.78
C HIS A 60 -8.65 10.05 10.35
N GLU A 61 -9.56 9.09 10.46
CA GLU A 61 -9.19 7.70 10.73
C GLU A 61 -8.73 7.06 9.42
N VAL A 62 -7.45 6.73 9.32
CA VAL A 62 -6.91 5.93 8.23
C VAL A 62 -6.63 4.55 8.79
N ASN A 63 -7.34 3.55 8.28
CA ASN A 63 -7.02 2.17 8.57
C ASN A 63 -5.88 1.75 7.63
N THR A 64 -4.70 1.52 8.20
CA THR A 64 -3.53 1.10 7.46
C THR A 64 -3.20 -0.35 7.80
N GLU A 65 -3.10 -1.22 6.82
CA GLU A 65 -2.67 -2.60 7.01
C GLU A 65 -1.38 -2.85 6.25
N ARG A 66 -0.42 -3.51 6.89
CA ARG A 66 0.83 -3.95 6.27
C ARG A 66 0.83 -5.47 6.19
N TRP A 67 0.86 -5.99 4.98
CA TRP A 67 0.85 -7.42 4.71
C TRP A 67 2.25 -7.83 4.27
N TYR A 68 2.78 -8.85 4.92
CA TYR A 68 4.12 -9.38 4.67
C TYR A 68 4.00 -10.67 3.87
N TYR A 69 4.76 -10.74 2.78
CA TYR A 69 4.88 -11.94 1.96
C TYR A 69 6.33 -12.39 1.95
N ASP A 70 6.59 -13.60 2.45
CA ASP A 70 7.85 -14.29 2.28
C ASP A 70 7.73 -15.32 1.14
N PHE A 71 8.53 -15.15 0.09
CA PHE A 71 8.54 -16.06 -1.06
C PHE A 71 9.69 -17.09 -0.98
N GLY A 72 10.30 -17.25 0.20
CA GLY A 72 11.41 -18.15 0.44
C GLY A 72 12.75 -17.70 -0.16
N GLY A 73 13.74 -18.60 -0.10
CA GLY A 73 15.18 -18.30 -0.25
C GLY A 73 15.70 -17.75 -1.58
N GLY A 74 14.82 -17.45 -2.54
CA GLY A 74 15.18 -16.83 -3.83
C GLY A 74 14.63 -15.41 -4.03
N SER A 75 13.88 -14.87 -3.06
CA SER A 75 13.22 -13.57 -3.19
C SER A 75 13.24 -12.82 -1.87
N LEU A 76 13.49 -11.52 -1.94
CA LEU A 76 13.42 -10.67 -0.75
C LEU A 76 11.97 -10.56 -0.29
N PRO A 77 11.68 -10.68 1.02
CA PRO A 77 10.34 -10.52 1.56
C PRO A 77 9.76 -9.16 1.15
N LYS A 78 8.46 -9.14 0.90
CA LYS A 78 7.74 -7.96 0.40
C LYS A 78 6.73 -7.49 1.41
N VAL A 79 6.54 -6.18 1.48
CA VAL A 79 5.54 -5.55 2.35
C VAL A 79 4.56 -4.76 1.49
N LEU A 80 3.29 -5.11 1.57
CA LEU A 80 2.20 -4.40 0.90
C LEU A 80 1.49 -3.55 1.95
N THR A 81 1.40 -2.24 1.71
CA THR A 81 0.67 -1.31 2.57
C THR A 81 -0.67 -0.99 1.93
N PHE A 82 -1.73 -1.27 2.67
CA PHE A 82 -3.10 -0.94 2.33
C PHE A 82 -3.57 0.24 3.16
N GLU A 83 -4.26 1.18 2.54
CA GLU A 83 -4.97 2.26 3.23
C GLU A 83 -6.44 2.18 2.86
N ASN A 84 -7.30 1.98 3.85
CA ASN A 84 -8.73 1.76 3.68
C ASN A 84 -9.04 0.64 2.66
N GLY A 85 -8.24 -0.44 2.69
CA GLY A 85 -8.38 -1.61 1.83
C GLY A 85 -7.83 -1.47 0.40
N ILE A 86 -7.16 -0.36 0.08
CA ILE A 86 -6.52 -0.13 -1.23
C ILE A 86 -5.01 -0.21 -1.07
N LEU A 87 -4.34 -0.97 -1.94
CA LEU A 87 -2.89 -1.09 -1.98
C LEU A 87 -2.27 0.25 -2.40
N THR A 88 -1.60 0.93 -1.48
CA THR A 88 -0.99 2.24 -1.76
C THR A 88 0.52 2.15 -1.93
N ARG A 89 1.16 1.15 -1.32
CA ARG A 89 2.61 0.95 -1.42
C ARG A 89 2.99 -0.52 -1.44
N ILE A 90 4.03 -0.82 -2.18
CA ILE A 90 4.70 -2.11 -2.21
C ILE A 90 6.17 -1.80 -1.91
N ASP A 91 6.74 -2.50 -0.93
CA ASP A 91 8.12 -2.28 -0.50
C ASP A 91 8.83 -3.63 -0.35
N ILE A 92 10.16 -3.57 -0.23
CA ILE A 92 10.97 -4.71 0.15
C ILE A 92 11.11 -4.64 1.66
N ALA A 93 10.82 -5.72 2.37
CA ALA A 93 11.09 -5.78 3.80
C ALA A 93 12.60 -5.64 4.00
N ALA A 94 13.03 -4.46 4.44
CA ALA A 94 14.40 -4.21 4.82
C ALA A 94 14.69 -4.99 6.11
N GLY A 95 15.53 -6.02 6.01
CA GLY A 95 16.10 -6.66 7.19
C GLY A 95 16.90 -5.63 7.98
N HIS A 96 16.58 -5.47 9.26
CA HIS A 96 17.38 -4.70 10.21
C HIS A 96 18.67 -5.44 10.56
#